data_AF-A0A7S0HVF2-F1
#
_entry.id   AF-A0A7S0HVF2-F1
#
_cell.length_a   1.000
_cell.length_b   1.000
_cell.length_c   1.000
_cell.angle_alpha   90.00
_cell.angle_beta   90.00
_cell.angle_gamma   90.00
#
_symmetry.space_group_name_H-M   'P 1'
#
loop_
_entity.id
_entity.type
_entity.pdbx_description
1 polymer ?
#
loop_
_entity_poly.entity_id
_entity_poly.type
_entity_poly.pdbx_seq_one_letter_code
_entity_poly.pdbx_strand_id
1 'polypeptide(L)'
;PKTEREGLTNSFCRARLTPDNLLFDGFCRIPNRSQTKIAKNSLSPDWNETLVWNVRGDVELSDISALRIVLEVMTKSKGSKEEQLGVVDLHLRDYLLRKVRANLWDKQLMELEERIRWLKG
;
A
#
# COMPACT_ATOMS: atom_id res chain seq x y z
N PRO A 1 -10.61 4.18 -40.06
CA PRO A 1 -9.61 4.46 -39.00
C PRO A 1 -10.28 4.41 -37.63
N LYS A 2 -10.00 3.35 -36.86
CA LYS A 2 -10.45 3.21 -35.47
C LYS A 2 -9.86 4.37 -34.66
N THR A 3 -10.69 5.38 -34.43
CA THR A 3 -10.34 6.57 -33.66
C THR A 3 -9.95 6.16 -32.24
N GLU A 4 -8.94 6.82 -31.67
CA GLU A 4 -8.29 6.75 -30.34
C GLU A 4 -9.13 6.37 -29.09
N ARG A 5 -10.45 6.18 -29.22
CA ARG A 5 -11.37 5.76 -28.16
C ARG A 5 -11.14 4.33 -27.65
N GLU A 6 -10.41 3.46 -28.36
CA GLU A 6 -10.14 2.07 -27.93
C GLU A 6 -9.17 1.98 -26.73
N GLY A 7 -8.58 3.09 -26.26
CA GLY A 7 -7.71 3.10 -25.07
C GLY A 7 -8.30 3.78 -23.83
N LEU A 8 -9.41 4.52 -23.96
CA LEU A 8 -9.93 5.31 -22.84
C LEU A 8 -10.82 4.45 -21.95
N THR A 9 -10.32 4.09 -20.77
CA THR A 9 -11.06 3.31 -19.77
C THR A 9 -11.30 4.12 -18.51
N ASN A 10 -12.32 3.75 -17.73
CA ASN A 10 -12.51 4.36 -16.41
C ASN A 10 -11.67 3.60 -15.40
N SER A 11 -10.71 4.26 -14.77
CA SER A 11 -9.74 3.63 -13.87
C SER A 11 -9.82 4.18 -12.46
N PHE A 12 -9.42 3.36 -11.49
CA PHE A 12 -9.32 3.75 -10.09
C PHE A 12 -8.23 2.94 -9.39
N CYS A 13 -7.63 3.52 -8.35
CA CYS A 13 -6.72 2.81 -7.48
C CYS A 13 -7.48 2.21 -6.31
N ARG A 14 -7.29 0.93 -6.08
CA ARG A 14 -7.79 0.21 -4.91
C ARG A 14 -6.62 -0.15 -4.03
N ALA A 15 -6.75 0.10 -2.75
CA ALA A 15 -5.71 -0.19 -1.79
C ALA A 15 -6.24 -1.13 -0.71
N ARG A 16 -5.42 -2.14 -0.36
CA ARG A 16 -5.73 -3.14 0.64
C ARG A 16 -4.58 -3.29 1.63
N LEU A 17 -4.90 -3.25 2.92
CA LEU A 17 -3.99 -3.76 3.94
C LEU A 17 -4.14 -5.27 4.00
N THR A 18 -3.05 -6.01 4.06
CA THR A 18 -3.04 -7.47 4.13
C THR A 18 -1.96 -7.91 5.11
N PRO A 19 -2.23 -8.82 6.07
CA PRO A 19 -1.19 -9.34 6.95
C PRO A 19 -0.34 -10.39 6.22
N ASP A 20 0.93 -10.52 6.60
CA ASP A 20 1.81 -11.58 6.08
C ASP A 20 1.34 -12.99 6.52
N ASN A 21 0.68 -13.08 7.69
CA ASN A 21 0.14 -14.32 8.21
C ASN A 21 -1.35 -14.14 8.58
N LEU A 22 -2.17 -15.10 8.15
CA LEU A 22 -3.62 -15.16 8.43
C LEU A 22 -3.95 -15.34 9.92
N LEU A 23 -2.95 -15.66 10.76
CA LEU A 23 -3.09 -15.78 12.22
C LEU A 23 -3.08 -14.44 12.97
N PHE A 24 -3.03 -13.30 12.28
CA PHE A 24 -3.11 -11.99 12.92
C PHE A 24 -4.57 -11.65 13.30
N ASP A 25 -5.00 -12.07 14.48
CA ASP A 25 -6.37 -11.87 15.02
C ASP A 25 -6.77 -10.38 15.13
N GLY A 26 -5.81 -9.47 15.20
CA GLY A 26 -6.03 -8.01 15.21
C GLY A 26 -6.49 -7.43 13.87
N PHE A 27 -6.26 -8.15 12.76
CA PHE A 27 -6.53 -7.67 11.40
C PHE A 27 -8.01 -7.39 11.15
N CYS A 28 -8.90 -8.20 11.73
CA CYS A 28 -10.35 -8.07 11.58
C CYS A 28 -10.90 -6.73 12.10
N ARG A 29 -10.12 -5.97 12.88
CA ARG A 29 -10.55 -4.71 13.51
C ARG A 29 -10.14 -3.46 12.74
N ILE A 30 -9.37 -3.60 11.66
CA ILE A 30 -8.87 -2.49 10.86
C ILE A 30 -9.66 -2.44 9.54
N PRO A 31 -10.24 -1.30 9.15
CA PRO A 31 -10.75 -1.13 7.79
C PRO A 31 -9.59 -1.39 6.83
N ASN A 32 -9.66 -2.47 6.06
CA ASN A 32 -8.50 -2.97 5.32
C ASN A 32 -8.60 -2.74 3.82
N ARG A 33 -9.61 -2.01 3.35
CA ARG A 33 -9.83 -1.71 1.94
C ARG A 33 -10.35 -0.30 1.75
N SER A 34 -9.75 0.43 0.82
CA SER A 34 -10.24 1.73 0.35
C SER A 34 -9.96 1.86 -1.14
N GLN A 35 -10.56 2.84 -1.79
CA GLN A 35 -10.33 3.12 -3.19
C GLN A 35 -10.50 4.61 -3.48
N THR A 36 -9.82 5.09 -4.52
CA THR A 36 -10.01 6.44 -5.04
C THR A 36 -11.34 6.56 -5.78
N LYS A 37 -11.68 7.79 -6.18
CA LYS A 37 -12.71 8.00 -7.20
C LYS A 37 -12.27 7.41 -8.54
N ILE A 38 -13.27 7.20 -9.39
CA ILE A 38 -13.07 6.72 -10.75
C ILE A 38 -12.67 7.91 -11.63
N ALA A 39 -11.46 7.85 -12.19
CA ALA A 39 -11.01 8.70 -13.27
C ALA A 39 -11.62 8.19 -14.58
N LYS A 40 -12.41 9.02 -15.26
CA LYS A 40 -13.14 8.59 -16.46
C LYS A 40 -12.32 8.85 -17.71
N ASN A 41 -12.30 7.87 -18.62
CA ASN A 41 -11.76 8.00 -19.97
C ASN A 41 -10.34 8.59 -20.00
N SER A 42 -9.44 8.11 -19.15
CA SER A 42 -8.05 8.60 -19.08
C SER A 42 -7.04 7.47 -19.04
N LEU A 43 -6.00 7.58 -19.88
CA LEU A 43 -4.83 6.70 -19.87
C LEU A 43 -3.76 7.14 -18.86
N SER A 44 -3.81 8.41 -18.44
CA SER A 44 -2.95 9.00 -17.42
C SER A 44 -3.85 9.61 -16.33
N PRO A 45 -4.58 8.77 -15.57
CA PRO A 45 -5.47 9.24 -14.54
C PRO A 45 -4.69 9.97 -13.45
N ASP A 46 -5.20 11.12 -13.05
CA ASP A 46 -4.74 11.81 -11.86
C ASP A 46 -5.86 11.78 -10.81
N TRP A 47 -5.63 11.03 -9.74
CA TRP A 47 -6.61 10.88 -8.67
C TRP A 47 -6.44 11.95 -7.59
N ASN A 48 -5.21 12.40 -7.31
CA ASN A 48 -4.91 13.36 -6.23
C ASN A 48 -5.62 13.07 -4.89
N GLU A 49 -5.79 11.79 -4.55
CA GLU A 49 -6.49 11.36 -3.36
C GLU A 49 -5.54 10.72 -2.35
N THR A 50 -5.71 11.06 -1.08
CA THR A 50 -5.01 10.40 0.03
C THR A 50 -5.93 9.39 0.68
N LEU A 51 -5.54 8.11 0.62
CA LEU A 51 -6.22 7.03 1.32
C LEU A 51 -5.62 6.86 2.71
N VAL A 52 -6.45 6.95 3.75
CA VAL A 52 -6.01 6.91 5.15
C VAL A 52 -6.59 5.70 5.86
N TRP A 53 -5.72 4.98 6.58
CA TRP A 53 -6.11 3.93 7.50
C TRP A 53 -5.63 4.27 8.90
N ASN A 54 -6.57 4.35 9.84
CA ASN A 54 -6.25 4.54 11.24
C ASN A 54 -6.06 3.17 11.87
N VAL A 55 -4.82 2.82 12.16
CA VAL A 55 -4.49 1.65 13.00
C VAL A 55 -4.76 2.06 14.45
N ARG A 56 -5.51 1.23 15.19
CA ARG A 56 -5.81 1.51 16.60
C ARG A 56 -4.53 1.47 17.44
N GLY A 57 -4.50 2.26 18.52
CA GLY A 57 -3.31 2.39 19.38
C GLY A 57 -2.99 1.16 20.23
N ASP A 58 -3.87 0.16 20.28
CA ASP A 58 -3.65 -1.14 20.94
C ASP A 58 -2.91 -2.16 20.06
N VAL A 59 -2.58 -1.82 18.81
CA VAL A 59 -1.83 -2.69 17.90
C VAL A 59 -0.33 -2.49 18.09
N GLU A 60 0.40 -3.59 18.33
CA GLU A 60 1.85 -3.53 18.51
C GLU A 60 2.59 -3.16 17.20
N LEU A 61 3.75 -2.51 17.32
CA LEU A 61 4.55 -2.14 16.15
C LEU A 61 5.03 -3.37 15.35
N SER A 62 5.30 -4.48 16.04
CA SER A 62 5.61 -5.80 15.47
C SER A 62 4.51 -6.23 14.49
N ASP A 63 3.26 -6.14 14.91
CA ASP A 63 2.09 -6.47 14.12
C ASP A 63 1.89 -5.53 12.93
N ILE A 64 2.04 -4.21 13.15
CA ILE A 64 2.00 -3.21 12.07
C ILE A 64 3.08 -3.50 11.03
N SER A 65 4.29 -3.87 11.49
CA SER A 65 5.40 -4.18 10.60
C SER A 65 5.17 -5.42 9.74
N ALA A 66 4.30 -6.34 10.19
CA ALA A 66 3.90 -7.55 9.46
C ALA A 66 2.76 -7.32 8.45
N LEU A 67 2.34 -6.06 8.26
CA LEU A 67 1.35 -5.70 7.25
C LEU A 67 2.00 -5.36 5.90
N ARG A 68 1.21 -5.56 4.86
CA ARG A 68 1.47 -5.19 3.47
C ARG A 68 0.38 -4.25 2.99
N ILE A 69 0.75 -3.25 2.20
CA ILE A 69 -0.17 -2.44 1.40
C ILE A 69 -0.13 -2.97 -0.03
N VAL A 70 -1.25 -3.52 -0.49
CA VAL A 70 -1.45 -3.92 -1.88
C VAL A 70 -2.24 -2.82 -2.58
N LEU A 71 -1.62 -2.19 -3.58
CA LEU A 71 -2.23 -1.19 -4.45
C LEU A 71 -2.54 -1.84 -5.80
N GLU A 72 -3.80 -1.80 -6.22
CA GLU A 72 -4.30 -2.39 -7.45
C GLU A 72 -4.83 -1.26 -8.34
N VAL A 73 -4.30 -1.14 -9.55
CA VAL A 73 -4.89 -0.27 -10.57
C VAL A 73 -5.99 -1.07 -11.26
N MET A 74 -7.23 -0.60 -11.13
CA MET A 74 -8.42 -1.27 -11.63
C MET A 74 -9.03 -0.46 -12.77
N THR A 75 -9.71 -1.14 -13.69
CA THR A 75 -10.54 -0.53 -14.73
C THR A 75 -11.97 -1.06 -14.70
N LYS A 76 -12.92 -0.23 -15.12
CA LYS A 76 -14.35 -0.56 -15.18
C LYS A 76 -15.04 0.10 -16.37
N SER A 77 -15.48 -0.72 -17.31
CA SER A 77 -16.35 -0.30 -18.40
C SER A 77 -17.82 -0.45 -18.02
N LYS A 78 -18.69 0.32 -18.69
CA LYS A 78 -20.13 0.26 -18.43
C LYS A 78 -20.65 -1.14 -18.79
N GLY A 79 -21.16 -1.86 -17.79
CA GLY A 79 -21.69 -3.22 -17.97
C GLY A 79 -20.65 -4.35 -17.97
N SER A 80 -19.36 -4.05 -17.75
CA SER A 80 -18.33 -5.07 -17.55
C SER A 80 -18.03 -5.29 -16.07
N LYS A 81 -17.42 -6.44 -15.76
CA LYS A 81 -16.75 -6.63 -14.47
C LYS A 81 -15.52 -5.71 -14.40
N GLU A 82 -15.07 -5.48 -13.18
CA GLU A 82 -13.81 -4.78 -12.92
C GLU A 82 -12.64 -5.68 -13.31
N GLU A 83 -11.62 -5.10 -13.92
CA GLU A 83 -10.41 -5.79 -14.36
C GLU A 83 -9.19 -5.11 -13.74
N GLN A 84 -8.20 -5.91 -13.33
CA GLN A 84 -6.95 -5.41 -12.77
C GLN A 84 -5.96 -5.13 -13.90
N LEU A 85 -5.49 -3.89 -13.99
CA LEU A 85 -4.47 -3.46 -14.95
C LEU A 85 -3.06 -3.62 -14.38
N GLY A 86 -2.91 -3.55 -13.06
CA GLY A 86 -1.61 -3.67 -12.41
C GLY A 86 -1.72 -3.77 -10.89
N VAL A 87 -0.64 -4.22 -10.26
CA VAL A 87 -0.54 -4.37 -8.81
C VAL A 87 0.84 -3.96 -8.33
N VAL A 88 0.88 -3.29 -7.18
CA VAL A 88 2.08 -2.99 -6.41
C VAL A 88 1.85 -3.51 -5.00
N ASP A 89 2.83 -4.23 -4.47
CA ASP A 89 2.77 -4.80 -3.13
C ASP A 89 3.94 -4.25 -2.31
N LEU A 90 3.62 -3.56 -1.21
CA LEU A 90 4.57 -2.84 -0.38
C LEU A 90 4.50 -3.34 1.06
N HIS A 91 5.61 -3.82 1.59
CA HIS A 91 5.70 -4.21 2.98
C HIS A 91 5.84 -2.97 3.88
N LEU A 92 4.98 -2.85 4.91
CA LEU A 92 5.07 -1.72 5.84
C LEU A 92 6.38 -1.67 6.59
N ARG A 93 7.01 -2.83 6.86
CA ARG A 93 8.33 -2.90 7.48
C ARG A 93 9.36 -2.05 6.75
N ASP A 94 9.45 -2.16 5.44
CA ASP A 94 10.45 -1.46 4.64
C ASP A 94 10.22 0.05 4.67
N TYR A 95 8.95 0.47 4.62
CA TYR A 95 8.57 1.87 4.75
C TYR A 95 8.92 2.44 6.13
N LEU A 96 8.59 1.72 7.20
CA LEU A 96 8.86 2.11 8.58
C LEU A 96 10.38 2.20 8.83
N LEU A 97 11.14 1.20 8.38
CA LEU A 97 12.61 1.23 8.48
C LEU A 97 13.19 2.45 7.76
N ARG A 98 12.70 2.76 6.55
CA ARG A 98 13.15 3.95 5.81
C ARG A 98 12.84 5.24 6.57
N LYS A 99 11.66 5.35 7.18
CA LYS A 99 11.27 6.51 7.98
C LYS A 99 12.11 6.67 9.24
N VAL A 100 12.38 5.59 9.96
CA VAL A 100 13.27 5.61 11.13
C VAL A 100 14.67 6.04 10.71
N ARG A 101 15.25 5.40 9.69
CA ARG A 101 16.59 5.75 9.17
C ARG A 101 16.73 7.21 8.78
N ALA A 102 15.73 7.77 8.11
CA ALA A 102 15.75 9.17 7.69
C ALA A 102 15.72 10.18 8.85
N ASN A 103 15.32 9.74 10.05
CA ASN A 103 15.19 10.58 11.23
C ASN A 103 16.29 10.33 12.27
N LEU A 104 17.19 9.37 12.03
CA LEU A 104 18.35 9.14 12.89
C LEU A 104 19.52 10.02 12.44
N TRP A 105 20.28 10.55 13.40
CA TRP A 105 21.60 11.09 13.07
C TRP A 105 22.56 9.95 12.72
N ASP A 106 23.55 10.24 11.88
CA ASP A 106 24.49 9.24 11.34
C ASP A 106 25.12 8.35 12.42
N LYS A 107 25.48 8.93 13.58
CA LYS A 107 26.02 8.18 14.72
C LYS A 107 25.02 7.19 15.32
N GLN A 108 23.76 7.60 15.47
CA GLN A 108 22.70 6.73 15.99
C GLN A 108 22.36 5.62 15.01
N LEU A 109 22.42 5.92 13.71
CA LEU A 109 22.22 4.91 12.66
C LEU A 109 23.32 3.84 12.71
N MET A 110 24.60 4.24 12.80
CA MET A 110 25.72 3.30 12.90
C MET A 110 25.61 2.39 14.14
N GLU A 111 25.35 2.96 15.32
CA GLU A 111 25.16 2.18 16.56
C GLU A 111 24.02 1.17 16.43
N LEU A 112 22.91 1.56 15.79
CA LEU A 112 21.76 0.70 15.59
C LEU A 112 22.08 -0.44 14.61
N GLU A 113 22.80 -0.15 13.53
CA GLU A 113 23.23 -1.14 12.53
C GLU A 113 24.22 -2.15 13.11
N GLU A 114 25.19 -1.72 13.92
CA GLU A 114 26.09 -2.63 14.64
C GLU A 114 25.33 -3.55 15.59
N ARG A 115 24.33 -3.01 16.29
CA ARG A 115 23.51 -3.77 17.23
C ARG A 115 22.60 -4.77 16.52
N ILE A 116 22.03 -4.41 15.37
CA ILE A 116 21.29 -5.33 14.49
C ILE A 116 22.21 -6.43 13.96
N ARG A 117 23.45 -6.10 13.57
CA ARG A 117 24.43 -7.07 13.08
C ARG A 117 24.75 -8.09 14.17
N TRP A 118 25.04 -7.66 15.39
CA TRP A 118 25.26 -8.54 16.53
C TRP A 118 24.09 -9.48 16.83
N LEU A 119 22.85 -9.00 16.69
CA LEU A 119 21.65 -9.80 16.93
C LEU A 119 21.38 -10.84 15.82
N LYS A 120 21.93 -10.64 14.61
CA LYS A 120 21.73 -11.54 13.47
C LYS A 120 22.79 -12.64 13.35
N GLY A 121 23.88 -12.57 14.13
CA GLY A 121 25.03 -13.48 14.05
C GLY A 121 26.02 -13.02 12.98
#